data_AF-R7HH90-F1
#
_entry.id   AF-R7HH90-F1
#
_cell.length_a   1.000
_cell.length_b   1.000
_cell.length_c   1.000
_cell.angle_alpha   90.00
_cell.angle_beta   90.00
_cell.angle_gamma   90.00
#
_symmetry.space_group_name_H-M   'P 1'
#
loop_
_entity.id
_entity.type
_entity.pdbx_description
1 polymer ?
#
loop_
_entity_poly.entity_id
_entity_poly.type
_entity_poly.pdbx_seq_one_letter_code
_entity_poly.pdbx_strand_id
1 'polypeptide(L)'
;MKITINNKTYEVIKNEKDAIDEEVLKEAITEYFENFDFIVGDWAYGKLRLKGFNDKSNKNFKPINDIKNVDNYIKKYCAYGCRYFILKVIEKN
;
A
#
# COMPACT_ATOMS: atom_id res chain seq x y z
N MET A 1 10.43 -9.03 -4.94
CA MET A 1 11.24 -7.79 -5.09
C MET A 1 11.15 -6.99 -3.81
N LYS A 2 12.18 -6.24 -3.41
CA LYS A 2 12.15 -5.38 -2.21
C LYS A 2 12.50 -3.94 -2.60
N ILE A 3 11.94 -2.97 -1.88
CA ILE A 3 12.26 -1.55 -2.02
C ILE A 3 12.47 -0.94 -0.63
N THR A 4 13.29 0.09 -0.55
CA THR A 4 13.55 0.81 0.71
C THR A 4 13.09 2.25 0.58
N ILE A 5 12.16 2.65 1.43
CA ILE A 5 11.60 4.02 1.47
C ILE A 5 11.69 4.49 2.91
N ASN A 6 12.23 5.69 3.15
CA ASN A 6 12.37 6.27 4.49
C ASN A 6 13.01 5.30 5.51
N ASN A 7 14.11 4.64 5.10
CA ASN A 7 14.85 3.63 5.87
C ASN A 7 14.04 2.40 6.29
N LYS A 8 12.86 2.17 5.69
CA LYS A 8 12.05 0.97 5.90
C LYS A 8 12.03 0.13 4.65
N THR A 9 12.18 -1.17 4.82
CA THR A 9 12.20 -2.11 3.71
C THR A 9 10.84 -2.76 3.55
N TYR A 10 10.32 -2.69 2.33
CA TYR A 10 9.04 -3.24 1.93
C TYR A 10 9.24 -4.36 0.91
N GLU A 11 8.45 -5.41 1.03
CA GLU A 11 8.29 -6.40 -0.03
C GLU A 11 7.27 -5.87 -1.04
N VAL A 12 7.64 -5.85 -2.32
CA VAL A 12 6.71 -5.53 -3.39
C VAL A 12 5.92 -6.77 -3.74
N ILE A 13 4.67 -6.80 -3.30
CA ILE A 13 3.72 -7.89 -3.58
C ILE A 13 3.13 -7.70 -4.98
N LYS A 14 2.86 -6.45 -5.37
CA LYS A 14 2.36 -6.11 -6.70
C LYS A 14 2.80 -4.72 -7.12
N ASN A 15 3.15 -4.56 -8.39
CA ASN A 15 3.40 -3.28 -9.04
C ASN A 15 2.74 -3.29 -10.43
N GLU A 16 1.47 -2.90 -10.49
CA GLU A 16 0.68 -2.90 -11.72
C GLU A 16 0.95 -1.61 -12.50
N LYS A 17 1.45 -1.73 -13.74
CA LYS A 17 1.77 -0.61 -14.63
C LYS A 17 2.75 0.40 -14.02
N ASP A 18 3.81 -0.11 -13.40
CA ASP A 18 4.90 0.70 -12.84
C ASP A 18 4.37 1.85 -11.96
N ALA A 19 3.45 1.52 -11.06
CA ALA A 19 2.78 2.46 -10.18
C ALA A 19 3.63 2.97 -9.02
N ILE A 20 4.74 2.29 -8.71
CA ILE A 20 5.67 2.67 -7.67
C ILE A 20 6.52 3.83 -8.16
N ASP A 21 6.45 4.94 -7.44
CA ASP A 21 7.29 6.13 -7.62
C ASP A 21 7.94 6.43 -6.27
N GLU A 22 9.24 6.15 -6.14
CA GLU A 22 9.93 6.23 -4.85
C GLU A 22 9.96 7.65 -4.27
N GLU A 23 10.06 8.69 -5.12
CA GLU A 23 10.09 10.08 -4.67
C GLU A 23 8.74 10.49 -4.09
N VAL A 24 7.65 10.16 -4.77
CA VAL A 24 6.30 10.44 -4.27
C VAL A 24 6.00 9.62 -3.00
N LEU A 25 6.51 8.40 -2.91
CA LEU A 25 6.30 7.56 -1.72
C LEU A 25 7.07 8.05 -0.50
N LYS A 26 8.28 8.60 -0.66
CA LYS A 26 9.02 9.22 0.44
C LYS A 26 8.22 10.32 1.12
N GLU A 27 7.47 11.11 0.35
CA GLU A 27 6.62 12.18 0.86
C GLU A 27 5.28 11.66 1.41
N ALA A 28 4.68 10.67 0.77
CA ALA A 28 3.33 10.21 1.10
C ALA A 28 3.28 9.20 2.27
N ILE A 29 4.32 8.37 2.43
CA ILE A 29 4.38 7.38 3.51
C ILE A 29 4.83 8.06 4.80
N THR A 30 3.87 8.26 5.69
CA THR A 30 4.08 8.80 7.04
C THR A 30 4.10 7.71 8.10
N GLU A 31 4.44 8.06 9.34
CA GLU A 31 4.42 7.17 10.51
C GLU A 31 3.05 6.51 10.75
N TYR A 32 1.96 7.13 10.27
CA TYR A 32 0.62 6.53 10.28
C TYR A 32 0.61 5.10 9.72
N PHE A 33 1.38 4.85 8.66
CA PHE A 33 1.41 3.56 7.97
C PHE A 33 2.18 2.46 8.71
N GLU A 34 2.94 2.79 9.77
CA GLU A 34 3.63 1.79 10.60
C GLU A 34 2.66 0.86 11.34
N ASN A 35 1.44 1.33 11.56
CA ASN A 35 0.39 0.54 12.20
C ASN A 35 -0.18 -0.56 11.30
N PHE A 36 0.24 -0.62 10.03
CA PHE A 36 -0.30 -1.52 9.03
C PHE A 36 0.71 -2.56 8.57
N ASP A 37 0.22 -3.74 8.17
CA ASP A 37 1.07 -4.77 7.54
C ASP A 37 1.31 -4.50 6.06
N PHE A 38 0.36 -3.83 5.41
CA PHE A 38 0.39 -3.55 3.99
C PHE A 38 0.04 -2.10 3.70
N ILE A 39 0.70 -1.53 2.70
CA ILE A 39 0.37 -0.25 2.11
C ILE A 39 -0.08 -0.52 0.68
N VAL A 40 -1.32 -0.16 0.37
CA VAL A 40 -1.84 -0.18 -0.99
C VAL A 40 -1.86 1.24 -1.50
N GLY A 41 -1.23 1.45 -2.64
CA GLY A 41 -1.25 2.72 -3.33
C GLY A 41 -1.92 2.60 -4.69
N ASP A 42 -2.79 3.55 -5.01
CA ASP A 42 -3.43 3.64 -6.31
C ASP A 42 -3.41 5.08 -6.81
N TRP A 43 -3.44 5.23 -8.14
CA TRP A 43 -3.38 6.54 -8.77
C TRP A 43 -4.73 6.93 -9.35
N ALA A 44 -5.28 8.05 -8.88
CA ALA A 44 -6.50 8.63 -9.40
C ALA A 44 -6.27 10.09 -9.77
N TYR A 45 -6.63 10.47 -11.00
CA TYR A 45 -6.48 11.84 -11.50
C TYR A 45 -5.05 12.40 -11.30
N GLY A 46 -4.04 11.55 -11.53
CA GLY A 46 -2.62 11.93 -11.37
C GLY A 46 -2.14 12.08 -9.93
N LYS A 47 -2.96 11.78 -8.93
CA LYS A 47 -2.59 11.83 -7.50
C LYS A 47 -2.50 10.43 -6.91
N LEU A 48 -1.45 10.22 -6.12
CA LEU A 48 -1.28 9.00 -5.34
C LEU A 48 -2.23 9.03 -4.13
N ARG A 49 -2.94 7.91 -3.92
CA ARG A 49 -3.74 7.65 -2.73
C ARG A 49 -3.16 6.44 -2.04
N LEU A 50 -2.96 6.54 -0.72
CA LEU A 50 -2.46 5.44 0.09
C LEU A 50 -3.53 4.97 1.08
N LYS A 51 -3.62 3.66 1.27
CA LYS A 51 -4.46 3.05 2.29
C LYS A 51 -3.73 1.88 2.96
N GLY A 52 -3.81 1.85 4.28
CA GLY A 52 -3.27 0.77 5.10
C GLY A 52 -4.21 -0.43 5.18
N PHE A 53 -3.64 -1.63 5.05
CA PHE A 53 -4.31 -2.92 5.19
C PHE A 53 -3.55 -3.84 6.14
N ASN A 54 -4.25 -4.81 6.72
CA ASN A 54 -3.76 -5.68 7.77
C ASN A 54 -4.11 -7.14 7.53
N ASP A 55 -3.23 -8.02 7.97
CA ASP A 55 -3.57 -9.41 8.25
C ASP A 55 -4.47 -9.49 9.50
N LYS A 56 -5.29 -10.55 9.59
CA LYS A 56 -6.21 -10.75 10.72
C LYS A 56 -5.52 -10.85 12.09
N SER A 57 -4.24 -11.22 12.11
CA SER A 57 -3.44 -11.35 13.33
C SER A 57 -2.90 -10.01 13.86
N ASN A 58 -2.98 -8.93 13.08
CA ASN A 58 -2.46 -7.63 13.51
C ASN A 58 -3.34 -7.03 14.62
N LYS A 59 -2.70 -6.50 15.68
CA LYS A 59 -3.37 -5.84 16.80
C LYS A 59 -4.29 -4.67 16.40
N ASN A 60 -3.96 -4.00 15.30
CA ASN A 60 -4.69 -2.86 14.74
C ASN A 60 -5.68 -3.29 13.63
N PHE A 61 -5.93 -4.60 13.48
CA PHE A 61 -6.85 -5.12 12.48
C PHE A 61 -8.26 -4.52 12.64
N LYS A 62 -8.84 -4.14 11.50
CA LYS A 62 -10.25 -3.77 11.38
C LYS A 62 -10.79 -4.42 10.10
N PRO A 63 -12.03 -4.93 10.06
CA PRO A 63 -12.58 -5.58 8.86
C PRO A 63 -12.50 -4.73 7.58
N ILE A 64 -12.66 -3.41 7.71
CA ILE A 64 -12.55 -2.45 6.59
C ILE A 64 -11.14 -2.37 5.97
N ASN A 65 -10.11 -2.82 6.69
CA ASN A 65 -8.71 -2.81 6.29
C ASN A 65 -8.15 -4.23 6.17
N ASP A 66 -8.99 -5.27 6.05
CA ASP A 66 -8.50 -6.64 5.82
C ASP A 66 -7.81 -6.73 4.44
N ILE A 67 -6.60 -7.27 4.39
CA ILE A 67 -5.84 -7.50 3.15
C ILE A 67 -6.64 -8.27 2.09
N LYS A 68 -7.56 -9.15 2.53
CA LYS A 68 -8.46 -9.89 1.63
C LYS A 68 -9.43 -9.00 0.87
N ASN A 69 -9.66 -7.78 1.33
CA ASN A 69 -10.54 -6.81 0.69
C ASN A 69 -9.83 -5.92 -0.34
N VAL A 70 -8.52 -6.08 -0.56
CA VAL A 70 -7.77 -5.21 -1.48
C VAL A 70 -8.29 -5.31 -2.91
N ASP A 71 -8.61 -6.50 -3.42
CA ASP A 71 -9.15 -6.65 -4.77
C ASP A 71 -10.49 -5.91 -4.95
N ASN A 72 -11.34 -5.96 -3.92
CA ASN A 72 -12.61 -5.22 -3.91
C ASN A 72 -12.39 -3.71 -3.81
N TYR A 73 -11.41 -3.28 -3.01
CA TYR A 73 -11.01 -1.88 -2.90
C TYR A 73 -10.53 -1.35 -4.26
N ILE A 74 -9.61 -2.04 -4.93
CA ILE A 74 -9.10 -1.66 -6.25
C ILE A 74 -10.23 -1.63 -7.27
N LYS A 75 -11.09 -2.66 -7.35
CA LYS A 75 -12.22 -2.67 -8.29
C LYS A 75 -13.20 -1.51 -8.07
N LYS A 76 -13.42 -1.09 -6.83
CA LYS A 76 -14.38 -0.04 -6.48
C LYS A 76 -13.82 1.37 -6.67
N TYR A 77 -12.54 1.57 -6.40
CA TYR A 77 -11.94 2.91 -6.33
C TYR A 77 -10.92 3.20 -7.44
N CYS A 78 -10.33 2.18 -8.06
CA CYS A 78 -9.37 2.28 -9.16
C CYS A 78 -10.15 2.09 -10.46
N ALA A 79 -10.26 3.14 -11.28
CA ALA A 79 -10.97 3.10 -12.56
C ALA A 79 -10.33 2.08 -13.54
N TYR A 80 -11.01 1.78 -14.65
CA TYR A 80 -10.47 0.86 -15.66
C TYR A 80 -9.08 1.31 -16.13
N GLY A 81 -8.09 0.41 -16.03
CA GLY A 81 -6.70 0.70 -16.41
C GLY A 81 -5.88 1.48 -15.38
N CYS A 82 -6.39 1.65 -14.16
CA CYS A 82 -5.68 2.31 -13.07
C CYS A 82 -4.40 1.56 -12.65
N ARG A 83 -3.32 2.30 -12.43
CA ARG A 83 -2.03 1.78 -11.94
C ARG A 83 -2.06 1.76 -10.41
N TYR A 84 -1.61 0.67 -9.81
CA TYR A 84 -1.60 0.50 -8.37
C TYR A 84 -0.47 -0.44 -7.93
N PHE A 85 -0.15 -0.41 -6.64
CA PHE A 85 0.83 -1.30 -6.06
C PHE A 85 0.37 -1.80 -4.68
N ILE A 86 1.01 -2.87 -4.23
CA ILE A 86 0.84 -3.43 -2.90
C ILE A 86 2.23 -3.66 -2.31
N LEU A 87 2.50 -2.99 -1.19
CA LEU A 87 3.71 -3.16 -0.40
C LEU A 87 3.36 -3.88 0.90
N LYS A 88 4.19 -4.86 1.28
CA LYS A 88 4.13 -5.50 2.60
C LYS A 88 5.32 -5.01 3.44
N VAL A 89 5.05 -4.61 4.68
CA VAL A 89 6.08 -4.23 5.65
C VAL A 89 6.84 -5.49 6.08
N ILE A 90 8.16 -5.52 5.90
CA ILE A 90 8.99 -6.68 6.29
C ILE A 90 9.44 -6.55 7.75
N GLU A 91 9.81 -5.35 8.18
CA GLU A 91 10.24 -5.05 9.54
C GLU A 91 9.43 -3.87 10.07
N LYS A 92 8.78 -4.11 11.21
CA LYS A 92 8.20 -3.05 12.03
C LYS A 92 9.24 -2.76 13.11
N ASN A 93 9.68 -1.51 13.21
CA ASN A 93 10.45 -1.06 14.36
C ASN A 93 9.63 -1.21 15.65
#